data_AF-A0A087L054-F1
#
_entry.id   AF-A0A087L054-F1
#
_cell.length_a   1.000
_cell.length_b   1.000
_cell.length_c   1.000
_cell.angle_alpha   90.00
_cell.angle_beta   90.00
_cell.angle_gamma   90.00
#
_symmetry.space_group_name_H-M   'P 1'
#
loop_
_entity.id
_entity.type
_entity.pdbx_description
1 polymer ?
#
loop_
_entity_poly.entity_id
_entity_poly.type
_entity_poly.pdbx_seq_one_letter_code
_entity_poly.pdbx_strand_id
1 'polypeptide(L)'
;MLERLSWKRLALELALFCLPALLLGLIFGYLPWFLLVAVLIALAWNFYNQLKLSHWLWVDRSMTPPPGRWSWEPLFYGLYQMQQRNRRRRRELALLIKRFRSGAESLPDAVVMTTVEGNIFWCNGLAQHLLGFRWPEDNGQHILNLLRYPEFSQYLQQQEFVKPLTLQLNNEHFVEFRVMPYSEGQLLMVARDVTQMRQLEGARRNFFANVSHELRTPLTVLQGYLEMMSDQELDGSLRGKALSTMQEQTKRMDGLVKQLLTLSRIEAAPNVDMNEKVDIPLMLRVLQREAQSLSNGNHTISFRINENLKVFGNEDQLRSAVSNLVYNAVNHTPPGTSLEVSWQQTPQGAQFQVSDSGPGIAAEHIPRLTERFYRVDKARSRQTGGSGLGLAIVKHALSHHDSRLEILSERGIGTRFIFTLPNRLIVPAALSENAVKN
;
A
#
# COMPACT_ATOMS: atom_id res chain seq x y z
N MET A 1 -44.00 -28.80 23.36
CA MET A 1 -45.18 -28.72 22.47
C MET A 1 -46.13 -27.70 23.06
N LEU A 2 -46.62 -26.75 22.25
CA LEU A 2 -47.69 -25.84 22.69
C LEU A 2 -48.95 -26.71 22.85
N GLU A 3 -49.34 -27.01 24.08
CA GLU A 3 -50.58 -27.72 24.32
C GLU A 3 -51.72 -26.81 23.85
N ARG A 4 -52.37 -27.21 22.75
CA ARG A 4 -53.57 -26.54 22.27
C ARG A 4 -54.62 -26.64 23.37
N LEU A 5 -55.32 -25.54 23.58
CA LEU A 5 -56.41 -25.46 24.53
C LEU A 5 -57.44 -26.56 24.18
N SER A 6 -57.53 -27.58 25.02
CA SER A 6 -58.42 -28.71 24.79
C SER A 6 -59.76 -28.43 25.43
N TRP A 7 -60.85 -28.67 24.71
CA TRP A 7 -62.20 -28.55 25.26
C TRP A 7 -62.41 -29.41 26.52
N LYS A 8 -61.68 -30.54 26.63
CA LYS A 8 -61.65 -31.38 27.83
C LYS A 8 -61.12 -30.64 29.07
N ARG A 9 -60.11 -29.77 28.91
CA ARG A 9 -59.57 -28.96 30.02
C ARG A 9 -60.52 -27.86 30.44
N LEU A 10 -61.17 -27.22 29.47
CA LEU A 10 -62.21 -26.23 29.76
C LEU A 10 -63.39 -26.85 30.52
N ALA A 11 -63.83 -28.04 30.10
CA ALA A 11 -64.88 -28.78 30.80
C ALA A 11 -64.47 -29.19 32.22
N LEU A 12 -63.21 -29.63 32.41
CA LEU A 12 -62.68 -29.99 33.71
C LEU A 12 -62.53 -28.79 34.64
N GLU A 13 -62.10 -27.64 34.12
CA GLU A 13 -62.03 -26.38 34.89
C GLU A 13 -63.41 -25.93 35.34
N LEU A 14 -64.40 -25.99 34.45
CA LEU A 14 -65.79 -25.65 34.78
C LEU A 14 -66.39 -26.62 35.82
N ALA A 15 -66.09 -27.91 35.72
CA ALA A 15 -66.47 -28.90 36.72
C ALA A 15 -65.82 -28.63 38.09
N LEU A 16 -64.55 -28.20 38.10
CA LEU A 16 -63.83 -27.84 39.33
C LEU A 16 -64.45 -26.59 40.01
N PHE A 17 -64.88 -25.59 39.24
CA PHE A 17 -65.61 -24.43 39.76
C PHE A 17 -66.99 -24.80 40.34
N CYS A 18 -67.67 -25.80 39.77
CA CYS A 18 -68.99 -26.24 40.22
C CYS A 18 -68.95 -27.23 41.42
N LEU A 19 -67.82 -27.90 41.67
CA LEU A 19 -67.66 -28.91 42.73
C LEU A 19 -67.99 -28.39 44.15
N PRO A 20 -67.49 -27.21 44.58
CA PRO A 20 -67.85 -26.62 45.87
C PRO A 20 -69.32 -26.23 45.96
N ALA A 21 -69.90 -25.75 44.86
CA ALA A 21 -71.31 -25.38 44.78
C ALA A 21 -72.24 -26.61 44.88
N LEU A 22 -71.83 -27.75 44.31
CA LEU A 22 -72.53 -29.03 44.48
C LEU A 22 -72.53 -29.50 45.93
N LEU A 23 -71.38 -29.44 46.61
CA LEU A 23 -71.27 -29.83 48.03
C LEU A 23 -72.10 -28.93 48.94
N LEU A 24 -72.06 -27.61 48.76
CA LEU A 24 -72.87 -26.66 49.53
C LEU A 24 -74.37 -26.81 49.20
N GLY A 25 -74.71 -27.05 47.94
CA GLY A 25 -76.10 -27.28 47.52
C GLY A 25 -76.72 -28.53 48.16
N LEU A 26 -75.94 -29.59 48.36
CA LEU A 26 -76.38 -30.82 49.05
C LEU A 26 -76.61 -30.61 50.55
N ILE A 27 -75.85 -29.73 51.20
CA ILE A 27 -75.95 -29.46 52.65
C ILE A 27 -77.13 -28.51 52.96
N PHE A 28 -77.33 -27.48 52.13
CA PHE A 28 -78.28 -26.39 52.42
C PHE A 28 -79.58 -26.44 51.60
N GLY A 29 -79.69 -27.35 50.61
CA GLY A 29 -80.92 -27.55 49.82
C GLY A 29 -81.17 -26.53 48.70
N TYR A 30 -80.30 -25.54 48.49
CA TYR A 30 -80.44 -24.48 47.47
C TYR A 30 -79.48 -24.64 46.28
N LEU A 31 -79.42 -25.85 45.71
CA LEU A 31 -78.47 -26.21 44.64
C LEU A 31 -78.43 -25.25 43.43
N PRO A 32 -79.56 -24.77 42.86
CA PRO A 32 -79.52 -23.91 41.67
C PRO A 32 -78.82 -22.57 41.90
N TRP A 33 -78.99 -21.99 43.09
CA TRP A 33 -78.39 -20.70 43.44
C TRP A 33 -76.87 -20.80 43.61
N PHE A 34 -76.38 -21.85 44.26
CA PHE A 34 -74.94 -22.07 44.40
C PHE A 34 -74.25 -22.33 43.05
N LEU A 35 -74.89 -23.08 42.15
CA LEU A 35 -74.37 -23.29 40.79
C LEU A 35 -74.32 -22.00 39.98
N LEU A 36 -75.37 -21.16 40.07
CA LEU A 36 -75.40 -19.87 39.41
C LEU A 36 -74.25 -18.96 39.88
N VAL A 37 -74.00 -18.91 41.19
CA VAL A 37 -72.87 -18.17 41.75
C VAL A 37 -71.52 -18.71 41.25
N ALA A 38 -71.33 -20.04 41.21
CA ALA A 38 -70.09 -20.64 40.71
C ALA A 38 -69.81 -20.30 39.23
N VAL A 39 -70.85 -20.34 38.38
CA VAL A 39 -70.73 -19.96 36.96
C VAL A 39 -70.43 -18.47 36.80
N LEU A 40 -71.05 -17.60 37.61
CA LEU A 40 -70.73 -16.17 37.61
C LEU A 40 -69.28 -15.89 38.01
N ILE A 41 -68.75 -16.61 39.01
CA ILE A 41 -67.34 -16.52 39.41
C ILE A 41 -66.42 -16.96 38.27
N ALA A 42 -66.72 -18.09 37.62
CA ALA A 42 -65.93 -18.58 36.49
C ALA A 42 -65.95 -17.60 35.29
N LEU A 43 -67.10 -16.99 34.99
CA LEU A 43 -67.22 -15.95 33.96
C LEU A 43 -66.44 -14.68 34.32
N ALA A 44 -66.57 -14.19 35.56
CA ALA A 44 -65.82 -13.02 36.02
C ALA A 44 -64.30 -13.26 35.94
N TRP A 45 -63.85 -14.46 36.31
CA TRP A 45 -62.45 -14.89 36.17
C TRP A 45 -61.97 -14.88 34.71
N ASN A 46 -62.81 -15.36 33.80
CA ASN A 46 -62.48 -15.36 32.37
C ASN A 46 -62.40 -13.94 31.79
N PHE A 47 -63.38 -13.09 32.10
CA PHE A 47 -63.37 -11.68 31.69
C PHE A 47 -62.17 -10.92 32.25
N TYR A 48 -61.79 -11.18 33.50
CA TYR A 48 -60.59 -10.58 34.10
C TYR A 48 -59.33 -10.92 33.30
N ASN A 49 -59.12 -12.19 32.94
CA ASN A 49 -57.96 -12.60 32.15
C ASN A 49 -58.00 -12.06 30.70
N GLN A 50 -59.19 -11.94 30.11
CA GLN A 50 -59.36 -11.32 28.80
C GLN A 50 -59.02 -9.81 28.82
N LEU A 51 -59.48 -9.08 29.84
CA LEU A 51 -59.12 -7.68 30.05
C LEU A 51 -57.62 -7.52 30.32
N LYS A 52 -57.03 -8.43 31.10
CA LYS A 52 -55.58 -8.47 31.37
C LYS A 52 -54.77 -8.65 30.08
N LEU A 53 -55.18 -9.57 29.19
CA LEU A 53 -54.57 -9.77 27.88
C LEU A 53 -54.72 -8.53 27.00
N SER A 54 -55.92 -7.92 26.96
CA SER A 54 -56.20 -6.70 26.20
C SER A 54 -55.33 -5.54 26.66
N HIS A 55 -55.26 -5.30 27.98
CA HIS A 55 -54.42 -4.28 28.57
C HIS A 55 -52.95 -4.49 28.22
N TRP A 56 -52.47 -5.73 28.28
CA TRP A 56 -51.10 -6.05 27.89
C TRP A 56 -50.82 -5.81 26.39
N LEU A 57 -51.73 -6.24 25.51
CA LEU A 57 -51.58 -6.10 24.05
C LEU A 57 -51.59 -4.63 23.60
N TRP A 58 -52.48 -3.82 24.17
CA TRP A 58 -52.77 -2.50 23.63
C TRP A 58 -52.15 -1.36 24.44
N VAL A 59 -52.08 -1.49 25.77
CA VAL A 59 -51.68 -0.41 26.67
C VAL A 59 -50.24 -0.59 27.15
N ASP A 60 -49.97 -1.68 27.88
CA ASP A 60 -48.67 -1.90 28.52
C ASP A 60 -47.58 -2.19 27.47
N ARG A 61 -47.93 -2.97 26.42
CA ARG A 61 -47.02 -3.41 25.34
C ARG A 61 -45.70 -3.97 25.88
N SER A 62 -45.72 -4.46 27.12
CA SER A 62 -44.53 -4.84 27.84
C SER A 62 -43.93 -6.09 27.24
N MET A 63 -42.62 -6.21 27.42
CA MET A 63 -41.81 -7.21 26.74
C MET A 63 -42.04 -8.65 27.23
N THR A 64 -42.85 -8.84 28.26
CA THR A 64 -43.21 -10.14 28.82
C THR A 64 -44.72 -10.17 29.07
N PRO A 65 -45.46 -11.14 28.52
CA PRO A 65 -46.87 -11.28 28.81
C PRO A 65 -47.07 -11.59 30.31
N PRO A 66 -48.21 -11.17 30.88
CA PRO A 66 -48.53 -11.46 32.26
C PRO A 66 -48.65 -12.97 32.48
N PRO A 67 -48.35 -13.47 33.68
CA PRO A 67 -48.57 -14.87 34.01
C PRO A 67 -50.07 -15.19 33.95
N GLY A 68 -50.39 -16.31 33.31
CA GLY A 68 -51.71 -16.94 33.32
C GLY A 68 -51.81 -17.99 34.42
N ARG A 69 -53.05 -18.41 34.72
CA ARG A 69 -53.34 -19.61 35.52
C ARG A 69 -54.37 -20.45 34.75
N TRP A 70 -54.38 -21.76 34.98
CA TRP A 70 -55.35 -22.70 34.40
C TRP A 70 -55.37 -22.66 32.86
N SER A 71 -56.54 -22.55 32.23
CA SER A 71 -56.67 -22.47 30.77
C SER A 71 -55.91 -21.30 30.12
N TRP A 72 -55.66 -20.22 30.86
CA TRP A 72 -54.92 -19.06 30.36
C TRP A 72 -53.39 -19.22 30.41
N GLU A 73 -52.87 -20.12 31.24
CA GLU A 73 -51.43 -20.40 31.36
C GLU A 73 -50.79 -20.81 30.01
N PRO A 74 -51.28 -21.84 29.28
CA PRO A 74 -50.71 -22.23 28.00
C PRO A 74 -50.84 -21.14 26.93
N LEU A 75 -51.86 -20.28 27.00
CA LEU A 75 -52.03 -19.15 26.06
C LEU A 75 -50.98 -18.06 26.29
N PHE A 76 -50.85 -17.56 27.52
CA PHE A 76 -49.84 -16.56 27.86
C PHE A 76 -48.42 -17.11 27.67
N TYR A 77 -48.18 -18.37 28.01
CA TYR A 77 -46.91 -19.05 27.76
C TYR A 77 -46.60 -19.17 26.25
N GLY A 78 -47.60 -19.47 25.43
CA GLY A 78 -47.44 -19.51 23.97
C GLY A 78 -47.09 -18.14 23.38
N LEU A 79 -47.76 -17.08 23.84
CA LEU A 79 -47.43 -15.70 23.45
C LEU A 79 -46.01 -15.30 23.88
N TYR A 80 -45.59 -15.71 25.07
CA TYR A 80 -44.22 -15.49 25.56
C TYR A 80 -43.19 -16.16 24.65
N GLN A 81 -43.38 -17.45 24.34
CA GLN A 81 -42.47 -18.18 23.46
C GLN A 81 -42.42 -17.57 22.05
N MET A 82 -43.55 -17.12 21.50
CA MET A 82 -43.60 -16.47 20.19
C MET A 82 -42.81 -15.15 20.18
N GLN A 83 -42.99 -14.30 21.19
CA GLN A 83 -42.21 -13.06 21.31
C GLN A 83 -40.71 -13.33 21.47
N GLN A 84 -40.34 -14.33 22.28
CA GLN A 84 -38.94 -14.69 22.49
C GLN A 84 -38.30 -15.21 21.19
N ARG A 85 -39.02 -16.02 20.41
CA ARG A 85 -38.58 -16.46 19.07
C ARG A 85 -38.38 -15.29 18.10
N ASN A 86 -39.34 -14.36 18.04
CA ASN A 86 -39.22 -13.17 17.19
C ASN A 86 -38.04 -12.29 17.58
N ARG A 87 -37.75 -12.14 18.88
CA ARG A 87 -36.55 -11.43 19.34
C ARG A 87 -35.26 -12.14 18.97
N ARG A 88 -35.19 -13.45 19.15
CA ARG A 88 -34.00 -14.24 18.76
C ARG A 88 -33.73 -14.05 17.27
N ARG A 89 -34.75 -14.21 16.41
CA ARG A 89 -34.64 -13.96 14.96
C ARG A 89 -34.20 -12.53 14.63
N ARG A 90 -34.78 -11.50 15.25
CA ARG A 90 -34.36 -10.10 15.03
C ARG A 90 -32.91 -9.87 15.43
N ARG A 91 -32.47 -10.42 16.56
CA ARG A 91 -31.08 -10.31 17.04
C ARG A 91 -30.11 -11.05 16.11
N GLU A 92 -30.46 -12.25 15.69
CA GLU A 92 -29.66 -13.04 14.73
C GLU A 92 -29.50 -12.30 13.40
N LEU A 93 -30.59 -11.75 12.84
CA LEU A 93 -30.56 -10.95 11.62
C LEU A 93 -29.70 -9.68 11.79
N ALA A 94 -29.88 -8.94 12.89
CA ALA A 94 -29.08 -7.75 13.17
C ALA A 94 -27.59 -8.07 13.29
N LEU A 95 -27.26 -9.21 13.92
CA LEU A 95 -25.88 -9.65 14.09
C LEU A 95 -25.27 -10.12 12.76
N LEU A 96 -26.05 -10.78 11.90
CA LEU A 96 -25.63 -11.18 10.56
C LEU A 96 -25.35 -9.96 9.67
N ILE A 97 -26.22 -8.95 9.67
CA ILE A 97 -26.00 -7.68 8.96
C ILE A 97 -24.74 -6.97 9.48
N LYS A 98 -24.55 -6.94 10.80
CA LYS A 98 -23.35 -6.35 11.41
C LYS A 98 -22.08 -7.06 10.95
N ARG A 99 -22.06 -8.40 10.94
CA ARG A 99 -20.92 -9.19 10.46
C ARG A 99 -20.63 -8.94 8.98
N PHE A 100 -21.67 -8.88 8.15
CA PHE A 100 -21.51 -8.58 6.73
C PHE A 100 -20.88 -7.20 6.50
N ARG A 101 -21.38 -6.16 7.19
CA ARG A 101 -20.81 -4.80 7.14
C ARG A 101 -19.36 -4.78 7.63
N SER A 102 -19.07 -5.40 8.77
CA SER A 102 -17.69 -5.49 9.28
C SER A 102 -16.75 -6.20 8.30
N GLY A 103 -17.22 -7.23 7.59
CA GLY A 103 -16.45 -7.87 6.52
C GLY A 103 -16.15 -6.90 5.36
N ALA A 104 -17.16 -6.16 4.91
CA ALA A 104 -17.00 -5.18 3.83
C ALA A 104 -16.10 -3.99 4.21
N GLU A 105 -16.08 -3.61 5.50
CA GLU A 105 -15.14 -2.61 6.05
C GLU A 105 -13.69 -3.09 6.05
N SER A 106 -13.47 -4.41 6.11
CA SER A 106 -12.12 -5.00 6.10
C SER A 106 -11.55 -5.27 4.70
N LEU A 107 -12.33 -4.99 3.64
CA LEU A 107 -11.84 -5.14 2.27
C LEU A 107 -10.69 -4.15 2.01
N PRO A 108 -9.66 -4.55 1.25
CA PRO A 108 -8.50 -3.71 0.97
C PRO A 108 -8.78 -2.61 -0.07
N ASP A 109 -9.95 -2.64 -0.69
CA ASP A 109 -10.36 -1.69 -1.73
C ASP A 109 -11.54 -0.84 -1.22
N ALA A 110 -11.68 0.39 -1.75
CA ALA A 110 -12.81 1.24 -1.44
C ALA A 110 -14.07 0.68 -2.09
N VAL A 111 -15.14 0.54 -1.31
CA VAL A 111 -16.40 -0.04 -1.76
C VAL A 111 -17.53 0.96 -1.57
N VAL A 112 -18.30 1.14 -2.64
CA VAL A 112 -19.44 2.05 -2.70
C VAL A 112 -20.62 1.30 -3.31
N MET A 113 -21.76 1.33 -2.65
CA MET A 113 -23.00 0.77 -3.17
C MET A 113 -23.93 1.89 -3.61
N THR A 114 -24.42 1.78 -4.83
CA THR A 114 -25.32 2.76 -5.43
C THR A 114 -26.57 2.10 -6.02
N THR A 115 -27.62 2.88 -6.21
CA THR A 115 -28.73 2.48 -7.08
C THR A 115 -28.31 2.55 -8.55
N VAL A 116 -29.14 2.05 -9.47
CA VAL A 116 -28.89 2.17 -10.93
C VAL A 116 -28.92 3.63 -11.37
N GLU A 117 -29.70 4.47 -10.69
CA GLU A 117 -29.72 5.92 -10.89
C GLU A 117 -28.48 6.61 -10.30
N GLY A 118 -27.58 5.87 -9.64
CA GLY A 118 -26.33 6.42 -9.10
C GLY A 118 -26.43 7.05 -7.71
N ASN A 119 -27.53 6.85 -6.98
CA ASN A 119 -27.65 7.34 -5.59
C ASN A 119 -26.90 6.41 -4.64
N ILE A 120 -25.99 6.96 -3.83
CA ILE A 120 -25.19 6.18 -2.87
C ILE A 120 -26.05 5.83 -1.66
N PHE A 121 -26.06 4.57 -1.23
CA PHE A 121 -26.75 4.16 0.00
C PHE A 121 -25.83 3.50 1.04
N TRP A 122 -24.59 3.19 0.66
CA TRP A 122 -23.56 2.73 1.59
C TRP A 122 -22.15 2.88 1.00
N CYS A 123 -21.15 3.14 1.84
CA CYS A 123 -19.74 3.02 1.50
C CYS A 123 -18.91 2.58 2.72
N ASN A 124 -17.75 1.96 2.48
CA ASN A 124 -16.82 1.60 3.55
C ASN A 124 -15.90 2.77 3.93
N GLY A 125 -15.15 2.62 5.03
CA GLY A 125 -14.19 3.62 5.50
C GLY A 125 -13.10 3.95 4.46
N LEU A 126 -12.63 2.96 3.69
CA LEU A 126 -11.65 3.22 2.63
C LEU A 126 -12.20 4.13 1.53
N ALA A 127 -13.48 4.02 1.17
CA ALA A 127 -14.11 4.94 0.23
C ALA A 127 -14.18 6.37 0.78
N GLN A 128 -14.40 6.54 2.08
CA GLN A 128 -14.37 7.86 2.71
C GLN A 128 -12.96 8.47 2.62
N HIS A 129 -11.91 7.69 2.85
CA HIS A 129 -10.53 8.16 2.79
C HIS A 129 -10.02 8.39 1.36
N LEU A 130 -10.25 7.44 0.44
CA LEU A 130 -9.71 7.48 -0.93
C LEU A 130 -10.50 8.45 -1.84
N LEU A 131 -11.83 8.45 -1.72
CA LEU A 131 -12.72 9.24 -2.59
C LEU A 131 -13.22 10.53 -1.91
N GLY A 132 -12.98 10.70 -0.60
CA GLY A 132 -13.36 11.90 0.15
C GLY A 132 -14.85 11.95 0.55
N PHE A 133 -15.55 10.82 0.54
CA PHE A 133 -16.97 10.76 0.92
C PHE A 133 -17.17 10.96 2.43
N ARG A 134 -18.28 11.59 2.80
CA ARG A 134 -18.70 11.84 4.19
C ARG A 134 -19.88 10.96 4.53
N TRP A 135 -19.64 9.90 5.30
CA TRP A 135 -20.70 8.99 5.72
C TRP A 135 -21.13 9.26 7.16
N PRO A 136 -22.44 9.34 7.49
CA PRO A 136 -23.62 9.05 6.66
C PRO A 136 -24.24 10.28 5.95
N GLU A 137 -23.57 11.43 5.89
CA GLU A 137 -24.09 12.69 5.32
C GLU A 137 -24.39 12.60 3.81
N ASP A 138 -23.60 11.83 3.07
CA ASP A 138 -23.74 11.62 1.62
C ASP A 138 -24.77 10.54 1.25
N ASN A 139 -25.48 9.96 2.23
CA ASN A 139 -26.50 8.97 1.97
C ASN A 139 -27.66 9.55 1.15
N GLY A 140 -27.99 8.88 0.04
CA GLY A 140 -29.01 9.29 -0.92
C GLY A 140 -28.53 10.32 -1.94
N GLN A 141 -27.30 10.83 -1.85
CA GLN A 141 -26.76 11.74 -2.86
C GLN A 141 -26.33 10.98 -4.12
N HIS A 142 -26.46 11.64 -5.27
CA HIS A 142 -26.03 11.10 -6.55
C HIS A 142 -24.51 11.14 -6.66
N ILE A 143 -23.87 10.01 -7.00
CA ILE A 143 -22.41 9.84 -7.01
C ILE A 143 -21.67 10.84 -7.92
N LEU A 144 -22.26 11.21 -9.05
CA LEU A 144 -21.75 12.23 -9.97
C LEU A 144 -21.63 13.63 -9.35
N ASN A 145 -22.41 13.95 -8.30
CA ASN A 145 -22.29 15.23 -7.60
C ASN A 145 -21.06 15.27 -6.68
N LEU A 146 -20.63 14.09 -6.21
CA LEU A 146 -19.48 13.90 -5.34
C LEU A 146 -18.19 13.72 -6.16
N LEU A 147 -18.23 12.88 -7.21
CA LEU A 147 -17.13 12.64 -8.14
C LEU A 147 -17.36 13.38 -9.45
N ARG A 148 -16.88 14.61 -9.53
CA ARG A 148 -17.09 15.53 -10.65
C ARG A 148 -16.04 15.38 -11.74
N TYR A 149 -15.87 14.16 -12.25
CA TYR A 149 -14.94 13.86 -13.36
C TYR A 149 -15.74 13.54 -14.63
N PRO A 150 -15.51 14.25 -15.76
CA PRO A 150 -16.25 14.01 -17.01
C PRO A 150 -16.17 12.55 -17.49
N GLU A 151 -14.98 11.97 -17.41
CA GLU A 151 -14.69 10.58 -17.77
C GLU A 151 -15.46 9.58 -16.89
N PHE A 152 -15.62 9.89 -15.61
CA PHE A 152 -16.42 9.08 -14.66
C PHE A 152 -17.91 9.14 -14.98
N SER A 153 -18.42 10.34 -15.26
CA SER A 153 -19.81 10.55 -15.68
C SER A 153 -20.14 9.76 -16.94
N GLN A 154 -19.25 9.81 -17.94
CA GLN A 154 -19.39 9.05 -19.18
C GLN A 154 -19.38 7.55 -18.91
N TYR A 155 -18.47 7.06 -18.06
CA TYR A 155 -18.36 5.63 -17.73
C TYR A 155 -19.63 5.08 -17.06
N LEU A 156 -20.24 5.83 -16.14
CA LEU A 156 -21.50 5.42 -15.51
C LEU A 156 -22.69 5.51 -16.47
N GLN A 157 -22.73 6.50 -17.37
CA GLN A 157 -23.81 6.66 -18.35
C GLN A 157 -23.77 5.59 -19.44
N GLN A 158 -22.59 5.18 -19.89
CA GLN A 158 -22.43 4.16 -20.93
C GLN A 158 -22.79 2.75 -20.44
N GLN A 159 -22.73 2.50 -19.12
CA GLN A 159 -22.99 1.19 -18.51
C GLN A 159 -22.14 0.03 -19.07
N GLU A 160 -21.05 0.33 -19.79
CA GLU A 160 -20.09 -0.65 -20.30
C GLU A 160 -19.02 -0.99 -19.25
N PHE A 161 -19.41 -1.73 -18.22
CA PHE A 161 -18.52 -2.02 -17.09
C PHE A 161 -17.50 -3.14 -17.32
N VAL A 162 -17.36 -3.62 -18.57
CA VAL A 162 -16.39 -4.68 -18.94
C VAL A 162 -14.96 -4.21 -18.74
N LYS A 163 -14.68 -2.92 -19.01
CA LYS A 163 -13.36 -2.32 -18.81
C LYS A 163 -13.39 -1.46 -17.55
N PRO A 164 -12.34 -1.51 -16.70
CA PRO A 164 -12.20 -0.58 -15.61
C PRO A 164 -11.90 0.83 -16.14
N LEU A 165 -12.35 1.85 -15.41
CA LEU A 165 -11.95 3.23 -15.65
C LEU A 165 -10.82 3.61 -14.69
N THR A 166 -9.67 4.04 -15.19
CA THR A 166 -8.61 4.61 -14.35
C THR A 166 -8.62 6.13 -14.46
N LEU A 167 -8.67 6.82 -13.33
CA LEU A 167 -8.63 8.29 -13.25
C LEU A 167 -7.52 8.75 -12.33
N GLN A 168 -6.94 9.90 -12.63
CA GLN A 168 -6.11 10.64 -11.69
C GLN A 168 -6.99 11.62 -10.92
N LEU A 169 -7.11 11.42 -9.62
CA LEU A 169 -7.87 12.30 -8.74
C LEU A 169 -7.05 13.56 -8.37
N ASN A 170 -7.71 14.56 -7.77
CA ASN A 170 -7.08 15.85 -7.44
C ASN A 170 -5.99 15.73 -6.37
N ASN A 171 -6.01 14.66 -5.59
CA ASN A 171 -4.97 14.30 -4.61
C ASN A 171 -3.78 13.55 -5.26
N GLU A 172 -3.64 13.60 -6.58
CA GLU A 172 -2.62 12.92 -7.39
C GLU A 172 -2.67 11.39 -7.33
N HIS A 173 -3.68 10.80 -6.69
CA HIS A 173 -3.85 9.35 -6.67
C HIS A 173 -4.45 8.87 -7.98
N PHE A 174 -3.90 7.80 -8.54
CA PHE A 174 -4.52 7.07 -9.63
C PHE A 174 -5.47 6.03 -9.05
N VAL A 175 -6.76 6.14 -9.36
CA VAL A 175 -7.80 5.25 -8.87
C VAL A 175 -8.45 4.50 -10.02
N GLU A 176 -8.47 3.18 -9.91
CA GLU A 176 -9.18 2.29 -10.82
C GLU A 176 -10.59 2.01 -10.28
N PHE A 177 -11.61 2.41 -11.04
CA PHE A 177 -13.01 2.16 -10.78
C PHE A 177 -13.49 0.94 -11.55
N ARG A 178 -14.16 0.02 -10.85
CA ARG A 178 -14.87 -1.12 -11.41
C ARG A 178 -16.29 -1.10 -10.87
N VAL A 179 -17.27 -1.18 -11.76
CA VAL A 179 -18.68 -1.23 -11.37
C VAL A 179 -19.24 -2.59 -11.78
N MET A 180 -20.01 -3.21 -10.90
CA MET A 180 -20.70 -4.46 -11.22
C MET A 180 -22.11 -4.47 -10.64
N PRO A 181 -23.06 -5.16 -11.29
CA PRO A 181 -24.36 -5.38 -10.70
C PRO A 181 -24.23 -6.23 -9.42
N TYR A 182 -24.88 -5.80 -8.34
CA TYR A 182 -24.88 -6.52 -7.06
C TYR A 182 -26.19 -7.24 -6.80
N SER A 183 -27.31 -6.56 -7.07
CA SER A 183 -28.67 -7.12 -6.99
C SER A 183 -29.58 -6.36 -7.95
N GLU A 184 -30.85 -6.77 -8.04
CA GLU A 184 -31.85 -6.01 -8.80
C GLU A 184 -31.86 -4.54 -8.36
N GLY A 185 -31.62 -3.63 -9.31
CA GLY A 185 -31.61 -2.19 -9.05
C GLY A 185 -30.40 -1.65 -8.29
N GLN A 186 -29.33 -2.44 -8.07
CA GLN A 186 -28.16 -2.00 -7.29
C GLN A 186 -26.84 -2.29 -8.00
N LEU A 187 -25.93 -1.33 -7.90
CA LEU A 187 -24.57 -1.41 -8.41
C LEU A 187 -23.58 -1.38 -7.24
N LEU A 188 -22.53 -2.18 -7.37
CA LEU A 188 -21.37 -2.19 -6.50
C LEU A 188 -20.20 -1.61 -7.26
N MET A 189 -19.67 -0.51 -6.75
CA MET A 189 -18.48 0.13 -7.26
C MET A 189 -17.31 -0.17 -6.33
N VAL A 190 -16.24 -0.66 -6.92
CA VAL A 190 -14.95 -0.85 -6.25
C VAL A 190 -13.98 0.16 -6.83
N ALA A 191 -13.35 0.92 -5.95
CA ALA A 191 -12.30 1.87 -6.28
C ALA A 191 -10.99 1.40 -5.65
N ARG A 192 -10.00 1.11 -6.48
CA ARG A 192 -8.67 0.66 -6.04
C ARG A 192 -7.64 1.74 -6.30
N ASP A 193 -6.83 2.05 -5.31
CA ASP A 193 -5.64 2.89 -5.50
C ASP A 193 -4.58 2.09 -6.27
N VAL A 194 -4.28 2.54 -7.50
CA VAL A 194 -3.28 1.97 -8.40
C VAL A 194 -2.11 2.93 -8.62
N THR A 195 -1.94 3.93 -7.74
CA THR A 195 -0.91 4.99 -7.85
C THR A 195 0.49 4.40 -7.96
N GLN A 196 0.88 3.52 -7.04
CA GLN A 196 2.21 2.91 -7.04
C GLN A 196 2.47 2.10 -8.31
N MET A 197 1.48 1.31 -8.75
CA MET A 197 1.58 0.52 -9.98
C MET A 197 1.77 1.42 -11.20
N ARG A 198 0.97 2.49 -11.32
CA ARG A 198 1.08 3.48 -12.41
C ARG A 198 2.42 4.22 -12.39
N GLN A 199 2.90 4.60 -11.22
CA GLN A 199 4.21 5.23 -11.06
C GLN A 199 5.35 4.30 -11.49
N LEU A 200 5.30 3.01 -11.11
CA LEU A 200 6.27 2.00 -11.52
C LEU A 200 6.23 1.76 -13.04
N GLU A 201 5.03 1.65 -13.63
CA GLU A 201 4.87 1.52 -15.08
C GLU A 201 5.42 2.75 -15.82
N GLY A 202 5.11 3.95 -15.34
CA GLY A 202 5.63 5.21 -15.88
C GLY A 202 7.16 5.27 -15.81
N ALA A 203 7.74 4.94 -14.64
CA ALA A 203 9.19 4.88 -14.46
C ALA A 203 9.85 3.85 -15.40
N ARG A 204 9.23 2.68 -15.59
CA ARG A 204 9.71 1.65 -16.53
C ARG A 204 9.67 2.12 -17.99
N ARG A 205 8.58 2.78 -18.42
CA ARG A 205 8.48 3.34 -19.78
C ARG A 205 9.52 4.44 -20.01
N ASN A 206 9.65 5.37 -19.07
CA ASN A 206 10.65 6.44 -19.12
C ASN A 206 12.08 5.88 -19.16
N PHE A 207 12.36 4.81 -18.42
CA PHE A 207 13.63 4.10 -18.47
C PHE A 207 13.95 3.60 -19.89
N PHE A 208 13.04 2.86 -20.53
CA PHE A 208 13.26 2.36 -21.90
C PHE A 208 13.42 3.47 -22.93
N ALA A 209 12.63 4.54 -22.81
CA ALA A 209 12.78 5.70 -23.67
C ALA A 209 14.17 6.34 -23.52
N ASN A 210 14.63 6.53 -22.28
CA ASN A 210 15.93 7.14 -21.99
C ASN A 210 17.11 6.27 -22.45
N VAL A 211 17.06 4.95 -22.22
CA VAL A 211 18.05 3.99 -22.76
C VAL A 211 18.13 4.12 -24.28
N SER A 212 16.98 4.14 -24.96
CA SER A 212 16.92 4.22 -26.42
C SER A 212 17.54 5.53 -26.93
N HIS A 213 17.28 6.64 -26.25
CA HIS A 213 17.87 7.94 -26.61
C HIS A 213 19.39 7.99 -26.38
N GLU A 214 19.88 7.53 -25.22
CA GLU A 214 21.31 7.56 -24.89
C GLU A 214 22.14 6.60 -25.74
N LEU A 215 21.54 5.53 -26.29
CA LEU A 215 22.19 4.66 -27.27
C LEU A 215 22.14 5.20 -28.70
N ARG A 216 21.04 5.87 -29.09
CA ARG A 216 20.88 6.39 -30.46
C ARG A 216 21.89 7.49 -30.78
N THR A 217 22.14 8.42 -29.86
CA THR A 217 23.06 9.55 -30.09
C THR A 217 24.49 9.11 -30.48
N PRO A 218 25.20 8.26 -29.72
CA PRO A 218 26.53 7.80 -30.11
C PRO A 218 26.49 6.95 -31.39
N LEU A 219 25.43 6.16 -31.60
CA LEU A 219 25.27 5.37 -32.82
C LEU A 219 25.15 6.25 -34.07
N THR A 220 24.40 7.35 -34.01
CA THR A 220 24.29 8.32 -35.11
C THR A 220 25.64 8.98 -35.42
N VAL A 221 26.45 9.28 -34.41
CA VAL A 221 27.81 9.83 -34.60
C VAL A 221 28.72 8.80 -35.28
N LEU A 222 28.69 7.55 -34.83
CA LEU A 222 29.44 6.44 -35.44
C LEU A 222 29.05 6.26 -36.91
N GLN A 223 27.76 6.24 -37.19
CA GLN A 223 27.24 6.10 -38.55
C GLN A 223 27.67 7.26 -39.44
N GLY A 224 27.56 8.51 -38.98
CA GLY A 224 27.97 9.68 -39.77
C GLY A 224 29.47 9.69 -40.10
N TYR A 225 30.34 9.27 -39.17
CA TYR A 225 31.77 9.12 -39.48
C TYR A 225 32.05 7.96 -40.44
N LEU A 226 31.32 6.85 -40.33
CA LEU A 226 31.44 5.73 -41.27
C LEU A 226 31.00 6.13 -42.69
N GLU A 227 29.89 6.85 -42.82
CA GLU A 227 29.39 7.39 -44.10
C GLU A 227 30.40 8.40 -44.70
N MET A 228 30.93 9.31 -43.87
CA MET A 228 31.94 10.27 -44.31
C MET A 228 33.23 9.58 -44.81
N MET A 229 33.62 8.47 -44.17
CA MET A 229 34.78 7.68 -44.57
C MET A 229 34.53 6.76 -45.78
N SER A 230 33.27 6.42 -46.07
CA SER A 230 32.92 5.65 -47.28
C SER A 230 32.85 6.53 -48.52
N ASP A 231 32.38 7.78 -48.36
CA ASP A 231 32.11 8.67 -49.49
C ASP A 231 33.36 9.43 -49.97
N GLN A 232 34.34 9.65 -49.09
CA GLN A 232 35.56 10.41 -49.40
C GLN A 232 36.80 9.85 -48.71
N GLU A 233 37.95 9.86 -49.40
CA GLU A 233 39.24 9.62 -48.75
C GLU A 233 39.58 10.78 -47.83
N LEU A 234 39.49 10.53 -46.52
CA LEU A 234 39.87 11.52 -45.51
C LEU A 234 41.38 11.63 -45.38
N ASP A 235 41.88 12.86 -45.32
CA ASP A 235 43.26 13.15 -44.93
C ASP A 235 43.64 12.46 -43.61
N GLY A 236 44.90 12.05 -43.47
CA GLY A 236 45.38 11.27 -42.30
C GLY A 236 45.07 11.89 -40.93
N SER A 237 45.08 13.23 -40.83
CA SER A 237 44.73 13.95 -39.59
C SER A 237 43.23 13.90 -39.27
N LEU A 238 42.37 14.06 -40.28
CA LEU A 238 40.91 13.97 -40.13
C LEU A 238 40.47 12.54 -39.86
N ARG A 239 41.08 11.56 -40.52
CA ARG A 239 40.87 10.14 -40.27
C ARG A 239 41.25 9.74 -38.85
N GLY A 240 42.40 10.21 -38.36
CA GLY A 240 42.84 9.96 -36.99
C GLY A 240 41.85 10.52 -35.95
N LYS A 241 41.36 11.75 -36.16
CA LYS A 241 40.32 12.35 -35.32
C LYS A 241 39.01 11.56 -35.37
N ALA A 242 38.54 11.18 -36.56
CA ALA A 242 37.33 10.39 -36.73
C ALA A 242 37.42 9.05 -35.97
N LEU A 243 38.51 8.30 -36.16
CA LEU A 243 38.75 7.03 -35.46
C LEU A 243 38.80 7.21 -33.94
N SER A 244 39.46 8.26 -33.45
CA SER A 244 39.51 8.58 -32.01
C SER A 244 38.12 8.86 -31.45
N THR A 245 37.34 9.70 -32.13
CA THR A 245 35.96 10.02 -31.71
C THR A 245 35.07 8.78 -31.73
N MET A 246 35.17 7.96 -32.78
CA MET A 246 34.43 6.71 -32.86
C MET A 246 34.79 5.76 -31.71
N GLN A 247 36.08 5.59 -31.42
CA GLN A 247 36.54 4.75 -30.31
C GLN A 247 36.02 5.26 -28.96
N GLU A 248 35.99 6.58 -28.75
CA GLU A 248 35.41 7.18 -27.56
C GLU A 248 33.90 6.90 -27.44
N GLN A 249 33.14 7.05 -28.53
CA GLN A 249 31.71 6.74 -28.53
C GLN A 249 31.43 5.25 -28.28
N THR A 250 32.23 4.34 -28.86
CA THR A 250 32.12 2.89 -28.59
C THR A 250 32.41 2.57 -27.12
N LYS A 251 33.47 3.13 -26.53
CA LYS A 251 33.77 2.95 -25.10
C LYS A 251 32.66 3.47 -24.21
N ARG A 252 32.06 4.62 -24.58
CA ARG A 252 30.90 5.18 -23.87
C ARG A 252 29.68 4.27 -23.91
N MET A 253 29.37 3.71 -25.08
CA MET A 253 28.27 2.75 -25.23
C MET A 253 28.52 1.48 -24.40
N ASP A 254 29.73 0.92 -24.44
CA ASP A 254 30.12 -0.24 -23.63
C ASP A 254 29.95 0.04 -22.12
N GLY A 255 30.39 1.21 -21.66
CA GLY A 255 30.20 1.65 -20.27
C GLY A 255 28.72 1.74 -19.88
N LEU A 256 27.87 2.31 -20.75
CA LEU A 256 26.43 2.43 -20.51
C LEU A 256 25.76 1.05 -20.45
N VAL A 257 26.11 0.13 -21.36
CA VAL A 257 25.59 -1.25 -21.36
C VAL A 257 26.01 -1.99 -20.08
N LYS A 258 27.27 -1.88 -19.66
CA LYS A 258 27.75 -2.47 -18.40
C LYS A 258 26.98 -1.94 -17.19
N GLN A 259 26.73 -0.64 -17.14
CA GLN A 259 25.94 -0.03 -16.07
C GLN A 259 24.48 -0.50 -16.06
N LEU A 260 23.86 -0.66 -17.23
CA LEU A 260 22.51 -1.22 -17.35
C LEU A 260 22.44 -2.67 -16.88
N LEU A 261 23.39 -3.51 -17.29
CA LEU A 261 23.47 -4.90 -16.85
C LEU A 261 23.71 -4.99 -15.34
N THR A 262 24.56 -4.13 -14.79
CA THR A 262 24.80 -4.05 -13.35
C THR A 262 23.53 -3.68 -12.61
N LEU A 263 22.84 -2.61 -13.03
CA LEU A 263 21.59 -2.19 -12.42
C LEU A 263 20.53 -3.29 -12.49
N SER A 264 20.38 -3.94 -13.66
CA SER A 264 19.43 -5.04 -13.84
C SER A 264 19.73 -6.24 -12.96
N ARG A 265 21.02 -6.58 -12.75
CA ARG A 265 21.41 -7.67 -11.83
C ARG A 265 21.10 -7.33 -10.38
N ILE A 266 21.36 -6.10 -9.97
CA ILE A 266 21.05 -5.64 -8.61
C ILE A 266 19.53 -5.64 -8.40
N GLU A 267 18.73 -5.12 -9.33
CA GLU A 267 17.26 -5.09 -9.20
C GLU A 267 16.62 -6.49 -9.22
N ALA A 268 17.22 -7.46 -9.93
CA ALA A 268 16.69 -8.81 -10.04
C ALA A 268 17.08 -9.73 -8.87
N ALA A 269 18.00 -9.32 -7.99
CA ALA A 269 18.52 -10.15 -6.90
C ALA A 269 17.88 -9.76 -5.55
N PRO A 270 16.75 -10.37 -5.14
CA PRO A 270 16.06 -9.99 -3.91
C PRO A 270 16.84 -10.33 -2.63
N ASN A 271 17.77 -11.29 -2.68
CA ASN A 271 18.63 -11.67 -1.57
C ASN A 271 20.09 -11.68 -2.05
N VAL A 272 20.88 -10.76 -1.51
CA VAL A 272 22.33 -10.74 -1.68
C VAL A 272 22.95 -11.58 -0.56
N ASP A 273 23.89 -12.45 -0.90
CA ASP A 273 24.66 -13.15 0.13
C ASP A 273 25.52 -12.14 0.89
N MET A 274 25.22 -11.96 2.17
CA MET A 274 25.92 -11.04 3.06
C MET A 274 26.97 -11.75 3.91
N ASN A 275 27.32 -13.00 3.60
CA ASN A 275 28.30 -13.75 4.40
C ASN A 275 29.75 -13.57 3.93
N GLU A 276 29.96 -12.95 2.77
CA GLU A 276 31.29 -12.72 2.21
C GLU A 276 31.99 -11.54 2.89
N LYS A 277 33.27 -11.71 3.23
CA LYS A 277 34.11 -10.65 3.80
C LYS A 277 34.70 -9.80 2.67
N VAL A 278 34.39 -8.51 2.68
CA VAL A 278 34.85 -7.53 1.70
C VAL A 278 35.94 -6.64 2.30
N ASP A 279 37.07 -6.58 1.61
CA ASP A 279 38.21 -5.71 1.94
C ASP A 279 38.05 -4.34 1.25
N ILE A 280 37.19 -3.49 1.82
CA ILE A 280 36.97 -2.12 1.34
C ILE A 280 38.28 -1.29 1.32
N PRO A 281 39.17 -1.37 2.33
CA PRO A 281 40.45 -0.67 2.28
C PRO A 281 41.29 -1.01 1.04
N LEU A 282 41.42 -2.30 0.70
CA LEU A 282 42.13 -2.73 -0.51
C LEU A 282 41.48 -2.14 -1.77
N MET A 283 40.16 -2.19 -1.86
CA MET A 283 39.40 -1.63 -2.97
C MET A 283 39.61 -0.11 -3.12
N LEU A 284 39.63 0.63 -2.02
CA LEU A 284 39.86 2.08 -2.00
C LEU A 284 41.29 2.44 -2.44
N ARG A 285 42.30 1.62 -2.12
CA ARG A 285 43.67 1.82 -2.61
C ARG A 285 43.78 1.67 -4.14
N VAL A 286 43.06 0.71 -4.71
CA VAL A 286 43.00 0.54 -6.17
C VAL A 286 42.30 1.77 -6.78
N LEU A 287 41.14 2.15 -6.23
CA LEU A 287 40.39 3.32 -6.67
C LEU A 287 41.17 4.63 -6.53
N GLN A 288 42.06 4.75 -5.54
CA GLN A 288 42.93 5.92 -5.40
C GLN A 288 43.83 6.11 -6.63
N ARG A 289 44.42 5.04 -7.15
CA ARG A 289 45.28 5.09 -8.36
C ARG A 289 44.45 5.41 -9.60
N GLU A 290 43.27 4.78 -9.71
CA GLU A 290 42.34 5.03 -10.82
C GLU A 290 41.85 6.48 -10.83
N ALA A 291 41.48 7.02 -9.67
CA ALA A 291 41.04 8.41 -9.50
C ALA A 291 42.16 9.41 -9.84
N GLN A 292 43.40 9.12 -9.43
CA GLN A 292 44.57 9.93 -9.80
C GLN A 292 44.81 9.93 -11.32
N SER A 293 44.72 8.77 -11.95
CA SER A 293 44.85 8.64 -13.41
C SER A 293 43.73 9.37 -14.15
N LEU A 294 42.48 9.25 -13.68
CA LEU A 294 41.32 9.91 -14.28
C LEU A 294 41.39 11.44 -14.14
N SER A 295 41.88 11.91 -12.98
CA SER A 295 42.10 13.33 -12.71
C SER A 295 43.18 13.95 -13.61
N ASN A 296 44.15 13.14 -14.07
CA ASN A 296 45.28 13.59 -14.88
C ASN A 296 46.05 14.78 -14.26
N GLY A 297 46.18 14.78 -12.92
CA GLY A 297 46.84 15.85 -12.17
C GLY A 297 46.03 17.13 -11.94
N ASN A 298 44.75 17.17 -12.35
CA ASN A 298 43.92 18.37 -12.25
C ASN A 298 43.33 18.62 -10.87
N HIS A 299 43.36 17.64 -9.96
CA HIS A 299 42.71 17.72 -8.65
C HIS A 299 43.67 17.30 -7.53
N THR A 300 43.51 17.92 -6.36
CA THR A 300 44.16 17.46 -5.12
C THR A 300 43.31 16.38 -4.47
N ILE A 301 43.69 15.11 -4.59
CA ILE A 301 42.90 13.98 -4.11
C ILE A 301 43.55 13.37 -2.87
N SER A 302 42.80 13.31 -1.76
CA SER A 302 43.23 12.72 -0.50
C SER A 302 42.32 11.56 -0.08
N PHE A 303 42.94 10.49 0.43
CA PHE A 303 42.23 9.31 0.93
C PHE A 303 42.57 9.11 2.42
N ARG A 304 41.55 9.01 3.27
CA ARG A 304 41.66 8.71 4.70
C ARG A 304 40.98 7.38 4.98
N ILE A 305 41.74 6.30 4.95
CA ILE A 305 41.21 4.92 5.00
C ILE A 305 41.60 4.27 6.33
N ASN A 306 40.61 3.74 7.06
CA ASN A 306 40.87 2.82 8.16
C ASN A 306 41.16 1.42 7.59
N GLU A 307 42.43 1.03 7.64
CA GLU A 307 42.96 -0.20 7.01
C GLU A 307 42.45 -1.50 7.65
N ASN A 308 41.97 -1.44 8.89
CA ASN A 308 41.48 -2.62 9.61
C ASN A 308 39.95 -2.80 9.50
N LEU A 309 39.25 -1.88 8.83
CA LEU A 309 37.81 -1.85 8.77
C LEU A 309 37.27 -2.60 7.56
N LYS A 310 37.02 -3.91 7.74
CA LYS A 310 36.39 -4.80 6.76
C LYS A 310 34.91 -4.98 7.05
N VAL A 311 34.14 -5.30 6.01
CA VAL A 311 32.68 -5.47 6.12
C VAL A 311 32.19 -6.74 5.45
N PHE A 312 31.07 -7.25 5.91
CA PHE A 312 30.28 -8.29 5.28
C PHE A 312 29.39 -7.67 4.20
N GLY A 313 29.35 -8.30 3.03
CA GLY A 313 28.50 -7.83 1.94
C GLY A 313 28.91 -8.41 0.60
N ASN A 314 28.32 -7.86 -0.46
CA ASN A 314 28.67 -8.26 -1.82
C ASN A 314 29.74 -7.33 -2.39
N GLU A 315 30.90 -7.91 -2.73
CA GLU A 315 32.05 -7.16 -3.19
C GLU A 315 31.74 -6.34 -4.46
N ASP A 316 31.08 -6.92 -5.45
CA ASP A 316 30.76 -6.26 -6.71
C ASP A 316 29.84 -5.04 -6.52
N GLN A 317 28.83 -5.16 -5.66
CA GLN A 317 27.90 -4.08 -5.35
C GLN A 317 28.58 -2.93 -4.60
N LEU A 318 29.37 -3.25 -3.56
CA LEU A 318 30.11 -2.24 -2.80
C LEU A 318 31.18 -1.56 -3.68
N ARG A 319 31.88 -2.33 -4.52
CA ARG A 319 32.81 -1.82 -5.53
C ARG A 319 32.13 -0.86 -6.49
N SER A 320 30.97 -1.24 -7.01
CA SER A 320 30.20 -0.38 -7.89
C SER A 320 29.74 0.89 -7.18
N ALA A 321 29.29 0.80 -5.93
CA ALA A 321 28.82 1.95 -5.17
C ALA A 321 29.96 2.96 -4.91
N VAL A 322 31.08 2.49 -4.37
CA VAL A 322 32.24 3.33 -4.05
C VAL A 322 32.86 3.91 -5.31
N SER A 323 33.06 3.11 -6.37
CA SER A 323 33.65 3.61 -7.62
C SER A 323 32.77 4.65 -8.31
N ASN A 324 31.44 4.46 -8.37
CA ASN A 324 30.53 5.45 -8.94
C ASN A 324 30.58 6.79 -8.19
N LEU A 325 30.67 6.78 -6.86
CA LEU A 325 30.77 8.01 -6.07
C LEU A 325 32.11 8.73 -6.28
N VAL A 326 33.23 8.00 -6.29
CA VAL A 326 34.57 8.58 -6.53
C VAL A 326 34.68 9.12 -7.96
N TYR A 327 34.25 8.35 -8.96
CA TYR A 327 34.28 8.80 -10.36
C TYR A 327 33.37 9.99 -10.62
N ASN A 328 32.19 10.04 -10.00
CA ASN A 328 31.33 11.21 -10.08
C ASN A 328 32.03 12.45 -9.49
N ALA A 329 32.70 12.31 -8.35
CA ALA A 329 33.44 13.41 -7.75
C ALA A 329 34.58 13.89 -8.66
N VAL A 330 35.37 12.99 -9.26
CA VAL A 330 36.45 13.40 -10.20
C VAL A 330 35.90 14.06 -11.47
N ASN A 331 34.81 13.54 -12.04
CA ASN A 331 34.29 14.02 -13.33
C ASN A 331 33.46 15.31 -13.22
N HIS A 332 32.84 15.58 -12.06
CA HIS A 332 31.97 16.75 -11.87
C HIS A 332 32.62 17.91 -11.13
N THR A 333 33.80 17.69 -10.54
CA THR A 333 34.55 18.75 -9.87
C THR A 333 35.49 19.42 -10.88
N PRO A 334 35.53 20.77 -10.97
CA PRO A 334 36.42 21.47 -11.88
C PRO A 334 37.91 21.29 -11.53
N PRO A 335 38.84 21.42 -12.51
CA PRO A 335 40.28 21.46 -12.23
C PRO A 335 40.66 22.51 -11.18
N GLY A 336 41.67 22.22 -10.37
CA GLY A 336 42.19 23.08 -9.30
C GLY A 336 41.49 22.93 -7.95
N THR A 337 40.53 22.01 -7.84
CA THR A 337 39.75 21.75 -6.62
C THR A 337 40.28 20.54 -5.83
N SER A 338 39.79 20.38 -4.60
CA SER A 338 40.15 19.28 -3.72
C SER A 338 39.05 18.23 -3.63
N LEU A 339 39.47 16.96 -3.57
CA LEU A 339 38.63 15.79 -3.32
C LEU A 339 39.13 15.07 -2.08
N GLU A 340 38.22 14.77 -1.15
CA GLU A 340 38.51 13.98 0.05
C GLU A 340 37.62 12.73 0.06
N VAL A 341 38.26 11.56 0.12
CA VAL A 341 37.59 10.27 0.28
C VAL A 341 37.95 9.72 1.65
N SER A 342 36.96 9.35 2.46
CA SER A 342 37.18 8.80 3.80
C SER A 342 36.40 7.51 4.03
N TRP A 343 37.06 6.54 4.67
CA TRP A 343 36.48 5.30 5.15
C TRP A 343 36.84 5.11 6.62
N GLN A 344 35.87 5.30 7.52
CA GLN A 344 36.11 5.34 8.95
C GLN A 344 35.02 4.59 9.73
N GLN A 345 35.36 4.16 10.94
CA GLN A 345 34.39 3.58 11.86
C GLN A 345 33.74 4.70 12.67
N THR A 346 32.42 4.71 12.71
CA THR A 346 31.60 5.64 13.49
C THR A 346 30.74 4.84 14.48
N PRO A 347 30.10 5.49 15.48
CA PRO A 347 29.18 4.80 16.38
C PRO A 347 28.04 4.08 15.67
N GLN A 348 27.62 4.59 14.51
CA GLN A 348 26.51 4.05 13.71
C GLN A 348 26.93 2.90 12.78
N GLY A 349 28.23 2.76 12.47
CA GLY A 349 28.68 1.79 11.48
C GLY A 349 30.02 2.10 10.82
N ALA A 350 30.27 1.46 9.69
CA ALA A 350 31.39 1.78 8.81
C ALA A 350 30.94 2.82 7.78
N GLN A 351 31.50 4.02 7.86
CA GLN A 351 31.08 5.16 7.06
C GLN A 351 32.03 5.42 5.90
N PHE A 352 31.45 5.50 4.70
CA PHE A 352 32.10 6.01 3.52
C PHE A 352 31.63 7.43 3.25
N GLN A 353 32.57 8.32 2.92
CA GLN A 353 32.26 9.69 2.53
C GLN A 353 33.19 10.13 1.39
N VAL A 354 32.62 10.82 0.40
CA VAL A 354 33.35 11.53 -0.64
C VAL A 354 32.89 12.98 -0.62
N SER A 355 33.83 13.90 -0.44
CA SER A 355 33.59 15.34 -0.45
C SER A 355 34.37 15.99 -1.58
N ASP A 356 33.71 16.87 -2.33
CA ASP A 356 34.31 17.75 -3.31
C ASP A 356 34.11 19.21 -2.95
N SER A 357 35.04 20.06 -3.39
CA SER A 357 34.93 21.53 -3.30
C SER A 357 34.45 22.13 -4.64
N GLY A 358 33.53 21.44 -5.32
CA GLY A 358 33.03 21.81 -6.63
C GLY A 358 31.90 22.85 -6.59
N PRO A 359 31.14 23.00 -7.69
CA PRO A 359 30.07 24.01 -7.80
C PRO A 359 28.86 23.75 -6.89
N GLY A 360 28.79 22.59 -6.24
CA GLY A 360 27.62 22.17 -5.48
C GLY A 360 26.38 21.91 -6.34
N ILE A 361 25.29 21.52 -5.68
CA ILE A 361 24.02 21.13 -6.29
C ILE A 361 22.90 21.90 -5.58
N ALA A 362 21.93 22.43 -6.36
CA ALA A 362 20.76 23.07 -5.75
C ALA A 362 19.87 22.05 -5.02
N ALA A 363 19.25 22.50 -3.93
CA ALA A 363 18.36 21.70 -3.10
C ALA A 363 17.21 21.04 -3.89
N GLU A 364 16.69 21.71 -4.92
CA GLU A 364 15.61 21.18 -5.78
C GLU A 364 15.99 19.91 -6.56
N HIS A 365 17.28 19.70 -6.82
CA HIS A 365 17.77 18.55 -7.57
C HIS A 365 18.11 17.35 -6.67
N ILE A 366 18.46 17.59 -5.40
CA ILE A 366 18.99 16.56 -4.48
C ILE A 366 18.07 15.33 -4.38
N PRO A 367 16.74 15.45 -4.20
CA PRO A 367 15.86 14.28 -4.09
C PRO A 367 15.85 13.41 -5.36
N ARG A 368 16.16 14.03 -6.51
CA ARG A 368 16.05 13.43 -7.83
C ARG A 368 17.37 12.85 -8.36
N LEU A 369 18.51 13.15 -7.72
CA LEU A 369 19.83 12.69 -8.16
C LEU A 369 19.97 11.16 -8.25
N THR A 370 19.16 10.42 -7.49
CA THR A 370 19.15 8.95 -7.51
C THR A 370 18.12 8.37 -8.48
N GLU A 371 17.35 9.20 -9.19
CA GLU A 371 16.49 8.77 -10.29
C GLU A 371 17.36 8.33 -11.49
N ARG A 372 16.89 7.31 -12.21
CA ARG A 372 17.58 6.77 -13.38
C ARG A 372 17.64 7.83 -14.49
N PHE A 373 18.81 8.03 -15.09
CA PHE A 373 19.05 9.01 -16.17
C PHE A 373 18.83 10.48 -15.78
N TYR A 374 18.63 10.79 -14.49
CA TYR A 374 18.48 12.17 -14.06
C TYR A 374 19.82 12.90 -14.04
N ARG A 375 19.82 14.15 -14.53
CA ARG A 375 21.01 14.98 -14.70
C ARG A 375 20.63 16.44 -14.51
N VAL A 376 21.41 17.17 -13.73
CA VAL A 376 21.19 18.61 -13.48
C VAL A 376 21.39 19.41 -14.78
N ASP A 377 22.53 19.22 -15.47
CA ASP A 377 22.84 19.90 -16.74
C ASP A 377 23.10 18.90 -17.87
N LYS A 378 22.16 18.75 -18.81
CA LYS A 378 22.30 17.83 -19.97
C LYS A 378 23.46 18.20 -20.91
N ALA A 379 23.80 19.49 -21.04
CA ALA A 379 24.83 19.95 -21.97
C ALA A 379 26.26 19.68 -21.47
N ARG A 380 26.58 20.07 -20.22
CA ARG A 380 27.91 19.89 -19.61
C ARG A 380 28.25 18.42 -19.40
N SER A 381 27.25 17.61 -19.08
CA SER A 381 27.45 16.22 -18.76
C SER A 381 27.58 15.31 -20.00
N ARG A 382 27.15 15.77 -21.19
CA ARG A 382 27.47 15.09 -22.46
C ARG A 382 28.97 15.10 -22.77
N GLN A 383 29.70 16.14 -22.34
CA GLN A 383 31.15 16.25 -22.48
C GLN A 383 31.90 15.36 -21.48
N THR A 384 31.37 15.17 -20.27
CA THR A 384 31.99 14.30 -19.24
C THR A 384 31.50 12.84 -19.26
N GLY A 385 30.66 12.47 -20.23
CA GLY A 385 30.29 11.07 -20.49
C GLY A 385 29.33 10.41 -19.49
N GLY A 386 28.77 11.14 -18.52
CA GLY A 386 27.87 10.55 -17.52
C GLY A 386 26.62 9.92 -18.13
N SER A 387 26.23 8.73 -17.69
CA SER A 387 24.98 8.07 -18.13
C SER A 387 23.75 8.50 -17.31
N GLY A 388 23.96 9.07 -16.12
CA GLY A 388 22.90 9.31 -15.13
C GLY A 388 22.40 8.03 -14.45
N LEU A 389 23.09 6.89 -14.62
CA LEU A 389 22.76 5.62 -13.94
C LEU A 389 23.58 5.38 -12.67
N GLY A 390 24.74 6.03 -12.52
CA GLY A 390 25.67 5.74 -11.43
C GLY A 390 25.06 5.88 -10.03
N LEU A 391 24.37 6.99 -9.75
CA LEU A 391 23.75 7.19 -8.43
C LEU A 391 22.52 6.30 -8.19
N ALA A 392 21.83 5.86 -9.25
CA ALA A 392 20.78 4.85 -9.13
C ALA A 392 21.37 3.48 -8.74
N ILE A 393 22.50 3.10 -9.34
CA ILE A 393 23.25 1.88 -8.96
C ILE A 393 23.68 1.95 -7.50
N VAL A 394 24.23 3.10 -7.06
CA VAL A 394 24.61 3.32 -5.65
C VAL A 394 23.41 3.13 -4.72
N LYS A 395 22.27 3.76 -5.03
CA LYS A 395 21.04 3.64 -4.24
C LYS A 395 20.59 2.19 -4.07
N HIS A 396 20.54 1.42 -5.16
CA HIS A 396 20.12 0.01 -5.09
C HIS A 396 21.14 -0.87 -4.37
N ALA A 397 22.44 -0.69 -4.63
CA ALA A 397 23.51 -1.41 -3.93
C ALA A 397 23.46 -1.18 -2.41
N LEU A 398 23.28 0.08 -1.98
CA LEU A 398 23.19 0.41 -0.56
C LEU A 398 21.90 -0.11 0.08
N SER A 399 20.78 -0.09 -0.65
CA SER A 399 19.50 -0.62 -0.14
C SER A 399 19.58 -2.10 0.19
N HIS A 400 20.37 -2.88 -0.54
CA HIS A 400 20.62 -4.28 -0.19
C HIS A 400 21.42 -4.43 1.10
N HIS A 401 22.32 -3.50 1.39
CA HIS A 401 23.16 -3.49 2.60
C HIS A 401 22.49 -2.74 3.76
N ASP A 402 21.15 -2.63 3.78
CA ASP A 402 20.36 -1.87 4.76
C ASP A 402 20.90 -0.45 5.02
N SER A 403 21.38 0.19 3.96
CA SER A 403 22.06 1.47 4.01
C SER A 403 21.40 2.44 3.04
N ARG A 404 21.56 3.74 3.31
CA ARG A 404 21.04 4.81 2.45
C ARG A 404 22.16 5.76 2.04
N LEU A 405 22.03 6.33 0.85
CA LEU A 405 22.88 7.42 0.40
C LEU A 405 22.35 8.74 0.95
N GLU A 406 23.18 9.45 1.69
CA GLU A 406 22.95 10.80 2.16
C GLU A 406 23.76 11.78 1.30
N ILE A 407 23.11 12.85 0.86
CA ILE A 407 23.70 13.85 -0.03
C ILE A 407 23.56 15.21 0.65
N LEU A 408 24.70 15.80 0.99
CA LEU A 408 24.79 17.16 1.53
C LEU A 408 25.48 18.03 0.49
N SER A 409 24.79 19.04 -0.03
CA SER A 409 25.34 19.90 -1.06
C SER A 409 24.83 21.32 -0.92
N GLU A 410 25.71 22.29 -1.12
CA GLU A 410 25.38 23.70 -1.16
C GLU A 410 26.06 24.35 -2.37
N ARG A 411 25.30 25.14 -3.13
CA ARG A 411 25.81 25.80 -4.33
C ARG A 411 27.00 26.69 -4.00
N GLY A 412 28.10 26.52 -4.72
CA GLY A 412 29.34 27.28 -4.56
C GLY A 412 30.27 26.81 -3.45
N ILE A 413 29.86 25.82 -2.64
CA ILE A 413 30.68 25.26 -1.55
C ILE A 413 31.22 23.89 -1.95
N GLY A 414 30.35 22.99 -2.41
CA GLY A 414 30.73 21.62 -2.75
C GLY A 414 29.64 20.62 -2.48
N THR A 415 29.95 19.34 -2.72
CA THR A 415 29.03 18.23 -2.45
C THR A 415 29.71 17.16 -1.61
N ARG A 416 28.92 16.54 -0.74
CA ARG A 416 29.31 15.41 0.06
C ARG A 416 28.31 14.27 -0.11
N PHE A 417 28.81 13.13 -0.54
CA PHE A 417 28.06 11.87 -0.61
C PHE A 417 28.51 10.99 0.55
N ILE A 418 27.56 10.50 1.35
CA ILE A 418 27.81 9.71 2.55
C ILE A 418 26.94 8.47 2.51
N PHE A 419 27.49 7.32 2.92
CA PHE A 419 26.69 6.20 3.36
C PHE A 419 27.34 5.53 4.56
N THR A 420 26.54 4.90 5.40
CA THR A 420 27.01 4.19 6.59
C THR A 420 26.48 2.76 6.57
N LEU A 421 27.38 1.78 6.49
CA LEU A 421 27.03 0.37 6.62
C LEU A 421 26.84 0.04 8.11
N PRO A 422 25.72 -0.59 8.52
CA PRO A 422 25.40 -0.80 9.92
C PRO A 422 26.45 -1.69 10.63
N ASN A 423 26.61 -1.49 11.94
CA ASN A 423 27.56 -2.25 12.77
C ASN A 423 27.49 -3.78 12.62
N ARG A 424 26.29 -4.33 12.35
CA ARG A 424 26.10 -5.77 12.11
C ARG A 424 26.86 -6.31 10.89
N LEU A 425 27.23 -5.44 9.95
CA LEU A 425 28.02 -5.78 8.77
C LEU A 425 29.51 -5.56 9.00
N ILE A 426 29.97 -5.00 10.12
CA ILE A 426 31.41 -4.85 10.37
C ILE A 426 31.99 -6.21 10.73
N VAL A 427 33.09 -6.62 10.08
CA VAL A 427 33.80 -7.84 10.44
C VAL A 427 34.48 -7.60 11.80
N PRO A 428 34.16 -8.39 12.84
CA PRO A 428 34.81 -8.27 14.14
C PRO A 428 36.32 -8.51 14.01
N ALA A 429 37.13 -7.71 14.71
CA ALA A 429 38.59 -7.80 14.66
C ALA A 429 39.13 -9.22 14.98
N ALA A 430 38.41 -10.00 15.81
CA ALA A 430 38.77 -11.38 16.16
C ALA A 430 38.66 -12.39 15.00
N LEU A 431 37.89 -12.08 13.95
CA LEU A 431 37.71 -12.94 12.77
C LEU A 431 38.65 -12.57 11.61
N SER A 432 39.45 -11.51 11.77
CA SER A 432 40.39 -11.00 10.77
C SER A 432 41.70 -11.82 10.70
N GLU A 433 42.12 -12.43 11.81
CA GLU A 433 43.41 -13.12 11.94
C GLU A 433 43.38 -14.61 11.53
N ASN A 434 42.23 -15.28 11.62
CA ASN A 434 42.13 -16.73 11.39
C ASN A 434 42.14 -17.17 9.92
N ALA A 435 42.29 -16.26 8.95
CA ALA A 435 42.28 -16.58 7.52
C ALA A 435 43.67 -16.54 6.85
N VAL A 436 44.74 -16.18 7.57
CA VAL A 436 46.13 -16.21 7.03
C VAL A 436 46.84 -17.53 7.37
N LYS A 437 46.20 -18.42 8.13
CA LYS A 437 46.67 -19.78 8.39
C LYS A 437 45.63 -20.79 7.90
N ASN A 438 45.64 -21.06 6.60
CA ASN A 438 45.31 -22.37 6.01
C ASN A 438 45.78 -22.41 4.56
#